data_AF-A0A562S9A7-F1
#
_entry.id   AF-A0A562S9A7-F1
#
_cell.length_a   1.000
_cell.length_b   1.000
_cell.length_c   1.000
_cell.angle_alpha   90.00
_cell.angle_beta   90.00
_cell.angle_gamma   90.00
#
_symmetry.space_group_name_H-M   'P 1'
#
loop_
_entity.id
_entity.type
_entity.pdbx_description
1 polymer ?
#
loop_
_entity_poly.entity_id
_entity_poly.type
_entity_poly.pdbx_seq_one_letter_code
_entity_poly.pdbx_strand_id
1 'polypeptide(L)'
;METPRQKIRTLLLTQPHNLRDLSLELRLPEKEILKELPHVEKSLKPLKLKLRQIPARCQGCGYTFADRKRFSKPGKCPDCRETFIESAFFYIDPKGKTP
;
A
#
# COMPACT_ATOMS: atom_id res chain seq x y z
N MET A 1 -14.30 20.30 2.12
CA MET A 1 -14.56 18.89 1.79
C MET A 1 -13.22 18.26 1.46
N GLU A 2 -12.74 17.32 2.28
CA GLU A 2 -11.46 16.65 2.00
C GLU A 2 -11.65 15.60 0.92
N THR A 3 -10.75 15.58 -0.05
CA THR A 3 -10.79 14.57 -1.13
C THR A 3 -10.26 13.22 -0.63
N PRO A 4 -10.67 12.09 -1.23
CA PRO A 4 -10.14 10.76 -0.92
C PRO A 4 -8.60 10.72 -0.89
N ARG A 5 -7.95 11.41 -1.83
CA ARG A 5 -6.49 11.55 -1.92
C ARG A 5 -5.85 12.15 -0.68
N GLN A 6 -6.46 13.22 -0.16
CA GLN A 6 -5.94 13.91 1.02
C GLN A 6 -6.04 13.00 2.26
N LYS A 7 -7.16 12.31 2.43
CA LYS A 7 -7.33 11.36 3.54
C LYS A 7 -6.36 10.18 3.44
N ILE A 8 -6.21 9.57 2.26
CA ILE A 8 -5.21 8.51 2.03
C ILE A 8 -3.82 8.98 2.44
N ARG A 9 -3.42 10.18 2.00
CA ARG A 9 -2.11 10.74 2.34
C ARG A 9 -1.95 10.91 3.85
N THR A 10 -2.94 11.46 4.55
CA THR A 10 -2.88 11.66 6.00
C THR A 10 -2.75 10.32 6.73
N LEU A 11 -3.56 9.32 6.37
CA LEU A 11 -3.52 7.99 7.00
C LEU A 11 -2.15 7.31 6.82
N LEU A 12 -1.60 7.38 5.61
CA LEU A 12 -0.32 6.77 5.26
C LEU A 12 0.90 7.51 5.83
N LEU A 13 0.74 8.78 6.20
CA LEU A 13 1.76 9.56 6.92
C LEU A 13 1.79 9.20 8.41
N THR A 14 0.65 8.86 8.99
CA THR A 14 0.56 8.52 10.42
C THR A 14 1.08 7.12 10.70
N GLN A 15 0.64 6.11 9.93
CA GLN A 15 1.07 4.72 10.13
C GLN A 15 0.89 3.89 8.84
N PRO A 16 1.56 2.73 8.73
CA PRO A 16 1.33 1.80 7.64
C PRO A 16 -0.12 1.27 7.64
N HIS A 17 -0.79 1.33 6.48
CA HIS A 17 -2.14 0.80 6.31
C HIS A 17 -2.20 -0.11 5.08
N ASN A 18 -2.99 -1.18 5.14
CA ASN A 18 -3.30 -1.97 3.95
C ASN A 18 -4.54 -1.42 3.22
N LEU A 19 -4.84 -1.97 2.03
CA LEU A 19 -6.02 -1.54 1.24
C LEU A 19 -7.34 -1.72 1.98
N ARG A 20 -7.47 -2.78 2.79
CA ARG A 20 -8.68 -3.06 3.56
C ARG A 20 -8.85 -2.04 4.68
N ASP A 21 -7.78 -1.67 5.39
CA ASP A 21 -7.87 -0.65 6.44
C ASP A 21 -8.25 0.70 5.85
N LEU A 22 -7.60 1.09 4.75
CA LEU A 22 -7.97 2.30 4.00
C LEU A 22 -9.43 2.23 3.50
N SER A 23 -9.89 1.06 3.06
CA SER A 23 -11.26 0.86 2.60
C SER A 23 -12.28 1.08 3.70
N LEU A 24 -12.00 0.58 4.90
CA LEU A 24 -12.84 0.76 6.08
C LEU A 24 -12.87 2.22 6.54
N GLU A 25 -11.69 2.84 6.63
CA GLU A 25 -11.54 4.22 7.11
C GLU A 25 -12.15 5.26 6.16
N LEU A 26 -11.96 5.05 4.85
CA LEU A 26 -12.45 5.96 3.82
C LEU A 26 -13.87 5.63 3.35
N ARG A 27 -14.40 4.46 3.73
CA ARG A 27 -15.63 3.86 3.19
C ARG A 27 -15.62 3.80 1.66
N LEU A 28 -14.47 3.49 1.09
CA LEU A 28 -14.25 3.35 -0.35
C LEU A 28 -13.87 1.93 -0.67
N PRO A 29 -14.31 1.38 -1.82
CA PRO A 29 -13.88 0.05 -2.22
C PRO A 29 -12.37 0.05 -2.52
N GLU A 30 -11.69 -1.06 -2.22
CA GLU A 30 -10.24 -1.22 -2.43
C GLU A 30 -9.81 -0.86 -3.86
N LYS A 31 -10.67 -1.13 -4.86
CA LYS A 31 -10.44 -0.77 -6.27
C LYS A 31 -10.30 0.73 -6.49
N GLU A 32 -11.07 1.55 -5.78
CA GLU A 32 -10.96 3.02 -5.89
C GLU A 32 -9.69 3.51 -5.21
N ILE A 33 -9.34 2.96 -4.04
CA ILE A 33 -8.08 3.26 -3.36
C ILE A 33 -6.88 2.90 -4.25
N LEU A 34 -6.92 1.75 -4.92
CA LEU A 34 -5.89 1.32 -5.87
C LEU A 34 -5.72 2.29 -7.04
N LYS A 35 -6.81 2.90 -7.53
CA LYS A 35 -6.74 3.93 -8.58
C LYS A 35 -6.14 5.22 -8.05
N GLU A 36 -6.38 5.54 -6.78
CA GLU A 36 -5.93 6.80 -6.16
C GLU A 36 -4.46 6.76 -5.70
N LEU A 37 -3.92 5.59 -5.32
CA LEU A 37 -2.52 5.43 -4.88
C LEU A 37 -1.48 6.03 -5.86
N PRO A 38 -1.54 5.79 -7.19
CA PRO A 38 -0.66 6.45 -8.16
C PRO A 38 -0.75 7.98 -8.14
N HIS A 39 -1.94 8.53 -7.90
CA HIS A 39 -2.14 9.97 -7.82
C HIS A 39 -1.55 10.55 -6.53
N VAL A 40 -1.71 9.83 -5.41
CA VAL A 40 -1.05 10.17 -4.14
C VAL A 40 0.46 10.17 -4.34
N GLU A 41 1.05 9.11 -4.89
CA GLU A 41 2.50 9.05 -5.16
C GLU A 41 3.01 10.24 -5.99
N LYS A 42 2.31 10.61 -7.06
CA LYS A 42 2.65 11.79 -7.87
C LYS A 42 2.60 13.08 -7.06
N SER A 43 1.58 13.24 -6.19
CA SER A 43 1.45 14.41 -5.33
C SER A 43 2.53 14.49 -4.24
N LEU A 44 3.18 13.36 -3.88
CA LEU A 44 4.25 13.32 -2.89
C LEU A 44 5.60 13.76 -3.43
N LYS A 45 5.83 13.64 -4.75
CA LYS A 45 7.07 14.08 -5.42
C LYS A 45 7.49 15.52 -5.08
N PRO A 46 6.64 16.55 -5.21
CA PRO A 46 7.01 17.93 -4.86
C PRO A 46 7.30 18.11 -3.36
N LEU A 47 6.72 17.28 -2.50
CA LEU A 47 6.89 17.34 -1.05
C LEU A 47 8.15 16.59 -0.56
N LYS A 48 8.97 16.05 -1.46
CA LYS A 48 10.09 15.14 -1.14
C LYS A 48 9.66 13.93 -0.29
N LEU A 49 8.41 13.51 -0.40
CA LEU A 49 7.89 12.31 0.25
C LEU A 49 7.91 11.14 -0.76
N LYS A 50 8.05 9.91 -0.27
CA LYS A 50 7.96 8.68 -1.07
C LYS A 50 6.89 7.77 -0.52
N LEU A 51 5.97 7.34 -1.38
CA LEU A 51 5.09 6.22 -1.08
C LEU A 51 5.95 4.94 -1.11
N ARG A 52 5.92 4.19 -0.02
CA ARG A 52 6.57 2.89 0.13
C ARG A 52 5.51 1.83 0.35
N GLN A 53 5.83 0.62 -0.08
CA GLN A 53 5.00 -0.56 0.12
C GLN A 53 5.81 -1.60 0.88
N ILE A 54 5.25 -2.09 1.98
CA ILE A 54 5.69 -3.30 2.65
C ILE A 54 5.12 -4.45 1.83
N PRO A 55 5.96 -5.26 1.18
CA PRO A 55 5.50 -6.34 0.31
C PRO A 55 4.69 -7.35 1.13
N ALA A 56 3.66 -7.91 0.48
CA ALA A 56 2.96 -9.06 1.04
C ALA A 56 3.95 -10.23 1.21
N ARG A 57 3.69 -11.09 2.19
CA ARG A 57 4.43 -12.33 2.39
C ARG A 57 3.47 -13.52 2.39
N CYS A 58 3.88 -14.62 1.77
CA CYS A 58 3.17 -15.87 1.88
C CYS A 58 3.44 -16.48 3.25
N GLN A 59 2.38 -16.81 3.99
CA GLN A 59 2.50 -17.41 5.31
C GLN A 59 2.77 -18.93 5.25
N GLY A 60 2.51 -19.56 4.10
CA GLY A 60 2.80 -20.97 3.88
C GLY A 60 4.28 -21.29 3.68
N CYS A 61 4.96 -20.53 2.81
CA CYS A 61 6.37 -20.76 2.46
C CYS A 61 7.32 -19.61 2.83
N GLY A 62 6.79 -18.47 3.27
CA GLY A 62 7.60 -17.29 3.56
C GLY A 62 7.99 -16.45 2.35
N TYR A 63 7.55 -16.78 1.13
CA TYR A 63 7.85 -16.02 -0.10
C TYR A 63 7.40 -14.56 0.01
N THR A 64 8.30 -13.62 -0.25
CA THR A 64 8.04 -12.17 -0.18
C THR A 64 7.79 -11.61 -1.58
N PHE A 65 6.67 -10.91 -1.76
CA PHE A 65 6.27 -10.31 -3.05
C PHE A 65 6.94 -8.96 -3.30
N ALA A 66 8.27 -8.88 -3.17
CA ALA A 66 9.05 -7.63 -3.28
C ALA A 66 9.06 -7.03 -4.70
N ASP A 67 9.13 -7.87 -5.74
CA ASP A 67 9.24 -7.42 -7.14
C ASP A 67 7.92 -6.94 -7.76
N ARG A 68 6.81 -6.99 -7.01
CA ARG A 68 5.51 -6.58 -7.54
C ARG A 68 5.35 -5.06 -7.49
N LYS A 69 5.51 -4.44 -8.66
CA LYS A 69 5.14 -3.02 -8.90
C LYS A 69 3.62 -2.76 -8.86
N ARG A 70 2.80 -3.80 -8.74
CA ARG A 70 1.34 -3.71 -8.76
C ARG A 70 0.84 -3.63 -7.32
N PHE A 71 0.08 -2.59 -7.00
CA PHE A 71 -0.54 -2.40 -5.68
C PHE A 71 -1.61 -3.44 -5.34
N SER A 72 -2.10 -4.19 -6.33
CA SER A 72 -3.09 -5.25 -6.17
C SER A 72 -2.54 -6.49 -5.44
N LYS A 73 -3.37 -7.10 -4.60
CA LYS A 73 -3.05 -8.35 -3.89
C LYS A 73 -2.83 -9.52 -4.86
N PRO A 74 -1.73 -10.30 -4.74
CA PRO A 74 -1.57 -11.53 -5.49
C PRO A 74 -2.60 -12.58 -5.05
N GLY A 75 -3.20 -13.30 -5.99
CA GLY A 75 -4.20 -14.33 -5.69
C GLY A 75 -3.61 -15.67 -5.23
N LYS A 76 -2.40 -16.03 -5.69
CA LYS A 76 -1.71 -17.28 -5.34
C LYS A 76 -0.19 -17.07 -5.25
N CYS A 77 0.45 -17.84 -4.37
CA CYS A 77 1.90 -17.86 -4.23
C CYS A 77 2.55 -18.59 -5.41
N PRO A 78 3.55 -18.01 -6.09
CA PRO A 78 4.24 -18.69 -7.20
C PRO A 78 5.09 -19.88 -6.72
N ASP A 79 5.50 -19.88 -5.45
CA ASP A 79 6.39 -20.87 -4.85
C ASP A 79 5.61 -22.09 -4.32
N CYS A 80 4.80 -21.91 -3.27
CA CYS A 80 4.02 -23.01 -2.69
C CYS A 80 2.60 -23.19 -3.23
N ARG A 81 2.13 -22.31 -4.14
CA ARG A 81 0.77 -22.32 -4.74
C ARG A 81 -0.39 -22.09 -3.76
N GLU A 82 -0.11 -21.82 -2.50
CA GLU A 82 -1.14 -21.49 -1.51
C GLU A 82 -1.72 -20.08 -1.72
N THR A 83 -2.93 -19.88 -1.18
CA THR A 83 -3.67 -18.62 -1.20
C THR A 83 -3.50 -17.82 0.10
N PHE A 84 -2.82 -18.38 1.11
CA PHE A 84 -2.60 -17.73 2.40
C PHE A 84 -1.46 -16.70 2.31
N ILE A 85 -1.84 -15.50 1.87
CA ILE A 85 -0.93 -14.38 1.61
C ILE A 85 -1.37 -13.17 2.43
N GLU A 86 -0.42 -12.58 3.15
CA GLU A 86 -0.66 -11.39 3.95
C GLU A 86 -1.02 -10.18 3.09
N SER A 87 -1.64 -9.19 3.73
CA SER A 87 -1.83 -7.89 3.11
C SER A 87 -0.51 -7.17 2.91
N ALA A 88 -0.34 -6.56 1.74
CA ALA A 88 0.68 -5.53 1.59
C ALA A 88 0.23 -4.27 2.34
N PHE A 89 1.17 -3.61 3.00
CA PHE A 89 0.93 -2.34 3.68
C PHE A 89 1.59 -1.22 2.91
N PHE A 90 1.00 -0.03 2.99
CA PHE A 90 1.49 1.19 2.36
C PHE A 90 1.82 2.19 3.45
N TYR A 91 2.86 2.98 3.25
CA TYR A 91 3.21 4.09 4.14
C TYR A 91 3.95 5.17 3.38
N ILE A 92 3.93 6.39 3.89
CA ILE A 92 4.65 7.52 3.32
C ILE A 92 5.90 7.78 4.14
N ASP A 93 7.03 7.63 3.50
CA ASP A 93 8.33 7.91 4.06
C ASP A 93 8.80 9.30 3.62
N PRO A 94 9.11 10.22 4.55
CA PRO A 94 9.79 11.44 4.18
C PRO A 94 11.18 11.11 3.68
N LYS A 95 11.50 11.42 2.41
CA LYS A 95 12.90 11.28 1.92
C LYS A 95 13.76 12.21 2.76
N GLY A 96 14.39 11.67 3.80
CA GLY A 96 15.18 12.48 4.73
C GLY A 96 15.60 11.79 6.02
N LYS A 97 15.08 10.60 6.34
CA LYS A 97 15.65 9.76 7.42
C LYS A 97 15.76 8.31 6.97
N THR A 98 16.89 7.98 6.36
CA THR A 98 17.47 6.66 6.59
C THR A 98 17.78 6.60 8.11
N PRO A 99 17.42 5.54 8.85
CA PRO A 99 18.01 5.32 10.16
C PRO A 99 19.54 5.13 10.05
#